data_AF-I4Z1Y1-F1
#
_entry.id   AF-I4Z1Y1-F1
#
_cell.length_a   1.000
_cell.length_b   1.000
_cell.length_c   1.000
_cell.angle_alpha   90.00
_cell.angle_beta   90.00
_cell.angle_gamma   90.00
#
_symmetry.space_group_name_H-M   'P 1'
#
loop_
_entity.id
_entity.type
_entity.pdbx_description
1 polymer ?
#
loop_
_entity_poly.entity_id
_entity_poly.type
_entity_poly.pdbx_seq_one_letter_code
_entity_poly.pdbx_strand_id
1 'polypeptide(L)'
;MRWPDVDGNSKTLVTLGLVAEAAADLDRARCRCTQAREILTGVRERLDRVLDDAFREGSFRPIEDLFREEEAALARYEEAAARLAAARERCAGLRVALATERELMRQLDPGHRPH
;
A
#
# COMPACT_ATOMS: atom_id res chain seq x y z
N MET A 1 -47.06 16.44 14.98
CA MET A 1 -45.75 17.00 14.57
C MET A 1 -44.73 15.88 14.64
N ARG A 2 -44.28 15.40 13.48
CA ARG A 2 -43.37 14.25 13.34
C ARG A 2 -41.96 14.82 13.33
N TRP A 3 -41.19 14.56 14.38
CA TRP A 3 -39.74 14.81 14.35
C TRP A 3 -39.16 13.92 13.25
N PRO A 4 -38.31 14.44 12.35
CA PRO A 4 -37.58 13.57 11.45
C PRO A 4 -36.64 12.71 12.28
N ASP A 5 -36.79 11.40 12.09
CA ASP A 5 -35.83 10.37 12.44
C ASP A 5 -34.45 10.86 11.98
N VAL A 6 -33.61 11.26 12.93
CA VAL A 6 -32.19 11.41 12.66
C VAL A 6 -31.66 9.99 12.74
N ASP A 7 -31.95 9.22 11.69
CA ASP A 7 -31.27 7.97 11.43
C ASP A 7 -29.79 8.27 11.62
N GLY A 8 -29.23 7.66 12.67
CA GLY A 8 -27.84 7.73 13.07
C GLY A 8 -26.99 7.05 12.02
N ASN A 9 -26.97 7.63 10.82
CA ASN A 9 -25.93 7.51 9.85
C ASN A 9 -24.69 7.95 10.60
N SER A 10 -23.93 6.97 11.06
CA SER A 10 -22.59 7.08 11.59
C SER A 10 -21.74 7.80 10.56
N LYS A 11 -21.87 9.14 10.51
CA LYS A 11 -20.91 10.06 9.91
C LYS A 11 -19.61 9.71 10.61
N THR A 12 -18.87 8.82 9.96
CA THR A 12 -17.63 8.28 10.47
C THR A 12 -16.66 9.45 10.38
N LEU A 13 -16.58 10.22 11.46
CA LEU A 13 -15.69 11.38 11.54
C LEU A 13 -14.28 10.86 11.30
N VAL A 14 -13.62 11.40 10.28
CA VAL A 14 -12.26 10.99 9.96
C VAL A 14 -11.37 11.71 10.94
N THR A 15 -10.90 10.98 11.95
CA THR A 15 -10.00 11.55 12.95
C THR A 15 -8.60 11.71 12.36
N LEU A 16 -7.85 12.68 12.90
CA LEU A 16 -6.42 12.79 12.63
C LEU A 16 -5.67 11.48 12.97
N GLY A 17 -6.13 10.73 13.98
CA GLY A 17 -5.60 9.42 14.33
C GLY A 17 -5.72 8.40 13.20
N LEU A 18 -6.89 8.29 12.57
CA LEU A 18 -7.10 7.37 11.43
C LEU A 18 -6.21 7.72 10.24
N VAL A 19 -5.99 9.01 9.97
CA VAL A 19 -5.07 9.45 8.91
C VAL A 19 -3.61 9.12 9.24
N ALA A 20 -3.21 9.29 10.51
CA ALA A 20 -1.87 8.96 10.97
C ALA A 20 -1.60 7.45 10.90
N GLU A 21 -2.57 6.62 11.31
CA GLU A 21 -2.50 5.17 11.19
C GLU A 21 -2.39 4.72 9.73
N ALA A 22 -3.22 5.28 8.84
CA ALA A 22 -3.17 4.96 7.42
C ALA A 22 -1.85 5.39 6.76
N ALA A 23 -1.24 6.50 7.21
CA ALA A 23 0.08 6.92 6.76
C ALA A 23 1.17 5.94 7.23
N ALA A 24 1.12 5.51 8.50
CA ALA A 24 2.06 4.52 9.03
C ALA A 24 1.93 3.16 8.33
N ASP A 25 0.70 2.74 8.01
CA ASP A 25 0.44 1.53 7.22
C ASP A 25 1.00 1.62 5.80
N LEU A 26 0.82 2.77 5.15
CA LEU A 26 1.41 3.04 3.83
C LEU A 26 2.93 2.93 3.87
N ASP A 27 3.58 3.51 4.88
CA ASP A 27 5.03 3.40 5.05
C ASP A 27 5.49 1.96 5.28
N ARG A 28 4.80 1.21 6.16
CA ARG A 28 5.06 -0.22 6.35
C ARG A 28 4.92 -1.03 5.07
N ALA A 29 3.86 -0.77 4.28
CA ALA A 29 3.65 -1.45 3.01
C ALA A 29 4.75 -1.11 1.99
N ARG A 30 5.22 0.14 1.97
CA ARG A 30 6.33 0.58 1.12
C ARG A 30 7.63 -0.13 1.48
N CYS A 31 7.97 -0.23 2.76
CA CYS A 31 9.16 -0.95 3.22
C CYS A 31 9.11 -2.42 2.81
N ARG A 32 7.98 -3.11 3.04
CA ARG A 32 7.80 -4.52 2.66
C ARG A 32 7.89 -4.73 1.15
N CYS A 33 7.29 -3.86 0.35
CA CYS A 33 7.36 -3.93 -1.11
C CYS A 33 8.80 -3.71 -1.62
N THR A 34 9.54 -2.81 -0.99
CA THR A 34 10.96 -2.57 -1.30
C THR A 34 11.81 -3.79 -0.99
N GLN A 35 11.63 -4.38 0.21
CA GLN A 35 12.33 -5.59 0.62
C GLN A 35 12.01 -6.78 -0.31
N ALA A 36 10.73 -6.98 -0.66
CA ALA A 36 10.35 -8.05 -1.58
C ALA A 36 10.97 -7.88 -2.97
N ARG A 37 11.06 -6.63 -3.46
CA ARG A 37 11.75 -6.30 -4.71
C ARG A 37 13.23 -6.61 -4.66
N GLU A 38 13.91 -6.27 -3.57
CA GLU A 38 15.34 -6.55 -3.38
C GLU A 38 15.61 -8.06 -3.39
N ILE A 39 14.77 -8.84 -2.71
CA ILE A 39 14.86 -10.32 -2.71
C ILE A 39 14.67 -10.86 -4.14
N LEU A 40 13.61 -10.44 -4.84
CA LEU A 40 13.35 -10.86 -6.22
C LEU A 40 14.52 -10.52 -7.15
N THR A 41 15.08 -9.32 -7.01
CA THR A 41 16.23 -8.87 -7.79
C THR A 41 17.44 -9.78 -7.53
N GLY A 42 17.74 -10.08 -6.26
CA GLY A 42 18.84 -10.97 -5.91
C GLY A 42 18.65 -12.43 -6.35
N VAL A 43 17.41 -12.92 -6.46
CA VAL A 43 17.13 -14.24 -7.06
C VAL A 43 17.39 -14.20 -8.57
N ARG A 44 16.88 -13.18 -9.26
CA ARG A 44 17.07 -13.02 -10.72
C ARG A 44 18.53 -12.86 -11.10
N GLU A 45 19.30 -12.09 -10.36
CA GLU A 45 20.75 -11.96 -10.58
C GLU A 45 21.49 -13.30 -10.40
N ARG A 46 21.04 -14.16 -9.48
CA ARG A 46 21.60 -15.51 -9.33
C ARG A 46 21.23 -16.40 -10.52
N LEU A 47 19.98 -16.34 -10.96
CA LEU A 47 19.50 -17.05 -12.14
C LEU A 47 20.30 -16.67 -13.39
N ASP A 48 20.50 -15.37 -13.63
CA ASP A 48 21.28 -14.87 -14.76
C ASP A 48 22.71 -15.43 -14.75
N ARG A 49 23.38 -15.42 -13.59
CA ARG A 49 24.73 -15.99 -13.46
C ARG A 49 24.77 -17.49 -13.74
N VAL A 50 23.80 -18.24 -13.21
CA VAL A 50 23.74 -19.69 -13.42
C VAL A 50 23.44 -20.04 -14.87
N LEU A 51 22.59 -19.27 -15.54
CA LEU A 51 22.30 -19.43 -16.97
C LEU A 51 23.54 -19.13 -17.82
N ASP A 52 24.28 -18.06 -17.50
CA ASP A 52 25.55 -17.73 -18.15
C ASP A 52 26.58 -18.86 -18.03
N ASP A 53 26.73 -19.43 -16.83
CA ASP A 53 27.66 -20.53 -16.57
C ASP A 53 27.22 -21.82 -17.27
N ALA A 54 25.93 -22.17 -17.21
CA ALA A 54 25.36 -23.33 -17.90
C ALA A 54 25.55 -23.23 -19.42
N PHE A 55 25.40 -22.02 -19.98
CA PHE A 55 25.66 -21.75 -21.39
C PHE A 55 27.13 -21.93 -21.75
N ARG A 56 28.06 -21.41 -20.93
CA ARG A 56 29.52 -21.57 -21.15
C ARG A 56 29.96 -23.03 -21.05
N GLU A 57 29.41 -23.78 -20.10
CA GLU A 57 29.76 -25.18 -19.86
C GLU A 57 29.02 -26.16 -20.77
N GLY A 58 28.01 -25.70 -21.53
CA GLY A 58 27.14 -26.55 -22.35
C GLY A 58 26.32 -27.53 -21.53
N SER A 59 26.05 -27.22 -20.27
CA SER A 59 25.46 -28.12 -19.29
C SER A 59 24.43 -27.39 -18.43
N PHE A 60 23.15 -27.68 -18.68
CA PHE A 60 22.03 -27.15 -17.91
C PHE A 60 21.65 -28.12 -16.80
N ARG A 61 22.57 -28.34 -15.84
CA ARG A 61 22.23 -29.06 -14.60
C ARG A 61 20.93 -28.50 -13.99
N PRO A 62 20.18 -29.26 -13.20
CA PRO A 62 18.82 -28.88 -12.81
C PRO A 62 18.79 -27.49 -12.13
N ILE A 63 18.23 -26.50 -12.85
CA ILE A 63 18.02 -25.11 -12.37
C ILE A 63 16.60 -24.90 -11.84
N GLU A 64 15.79 -25.96 -11.79
CA GLU A 64 14.38 -25.93 -11.40
C GLU A 64 14.15 -25.35 -10.00
N ASP A 65 15.05 -25.62 -9.06
CA ASP A 65 14.96 -25.06 -7.70
C ASP A 65 15.11 -23.53 -7.69
N LEU A 66 15.97 -22.98 -8.55
CA LEU A 66 16.15 -21.53 -8.67
C LEU A 66 14.95 -20.86 -9.33
N PHE A 67 14.33 -21.51 -10.31
CA PHE A 67 13.07 -21.01 -10.88
C PHE A 67 11.94 -21.03 -9.85
N ARG A 68 11.80 -22.09 -9.06
CA ARG A 68 10.81 -22.12 -7.96
C ARG A 68 11.07 -21.03 -6.93
N GLU A 69 12.35 -20.77 -6.62
CA GLU A 69 12.73 -19.67 -5.73
C GLU A 69 12.32 -18.31 -6.32
N GLU A 70 12.51 -18.11 -7.63
CA GLU A 70 12.11 -16.88 -8.34
C GLU A 70 10.60 -16.69 -8.35
N GLU A 71 9.84 -17.73 -8.68
CA GLU A 71 8.37 -17.70 -8.68
C GLU A 71 7.84 -17.37 -7.29
N ALA A 72 8.40 -17.97 -6.23
CA ALA A 72 8.04 -17.67 -4.86
C ALA A 72 8.38 -16.22 -4.46
N ALA A 73 9.54 -15.70 -4.90
CA ALA A 73 9.93 -14.32 -4.66
C ALA A 73 9.04 -13.33 -5.42
N LEU A 74 8.67 -13.65 -6.67
CA LEU A 74 7.79 -12.86 -7.51
C LEU A 74 6.40 -12.76 -6.89
N ALA A 75 5.80 -13.88 -6.48
CA ALA A 75 4.50 -13.90 -5.82
C ALA A 75 4.48 -13.02 -4.55
N ARG A 76 5.56 -13.05 -3.75
CA ARG A 76 5.70 -12.19 -2.56
C ARG A 76 5.82 -10.72 -2.91
N TYR A 77 6.53 -10.40 -3.99
CA TYR A 77 6.63 -9.02 -4.49
C TYR A 77 5.27 -8.51 -4.97
N GLU A 78 4.54 -9.30 -5.75
CA GLU A 78 3.21 -8.94 -6.26
C GLU A 78 2.20 -8.73 -5.13
N GLU A 79 2.18 -9.61 -4.13
CA GLU A 79 1.36 -9.46 -2.94
C GLU A 79 1.70 -8.17 -2.17
N ALA A 80 2.99 -7.87 -2.00
CA ALA A 80 3.44 -6.65 -1.34
C ALA A 80 3.09 -5.38 -2.15
N ALA A 81 3.18 -5.44 -3.48
CA ALA A 81 2.80 -4.36 -4.38
C ALA A 81 1.28 -4.09 -4.34
N ALA A 82 0.45 -5.14 -4.33
CA ALA A 82 -0.99 -5.02 -4.17
C ALA A 82 -1.36 -4.38 -2.82
N ARG A 83 -0.72 -4.81 -1.73
CA ARG A 83 -0.91 -4.20 -0.40
C ARG A 83 -0.49 -2.73 -0.37
N LEU A 84 0.61 -2.37 -1.04
CA LEU A 84 1.05 -0.99 -1.16
C LEU A 84 0.03 -0.13 -1.94
N ALA A 85 -0.50 -0.63 -3.05
CA ALA A 85 -1.54 0.06 -3.82
C ALA A 85 -2.79 0.30 -2.95
N ALA A 86 -3.28 -0.73 -2.27
CA ALA A 86 -4.43 -0.60 -1.38
C ALA A 86 -4.18 0.38 -0.22
N ALA A 87 -2.98 0.37 0.37
CA ALA A 87 -2.63 1.32 1.44
C ALA A 87 -2.55 2.77 0.92
N ARG A 88 -2.06 2.98 -0.30
CA ARG A 88 -2.04 4.30 -0.96
C ARG A 88 -3.45 4.83 -1.18
N GLU A 89 -4.33 4.00 -1.74
CA GLU A 89 -5.73 4.36 -1.97
C GLU A 89 -6.46 4.72 -0.68
N ARG A 90 -6.33 3.89 0.35
CA ARG A 90 -6.92 4.18 1.68
C ARG A 90 -6.40 5.50 2.26
N CYS A 91 -5.08 5.71 2.24
CA CYS A 91 -4.47 6.92 2.78
C CYS A 91 -4.91 8.17 2.01
N ALA A 92 -5.01 8.09 0.68
CA ALA A 92 -5.54 9.18 -0.16
C ALA A 92 -7.00 9.46 0.15
N GLY A 93 -7.85 8.44 0.23
CA GLY A 93 -9.26 8.56 0.56
C GLY A 93 -9.50 9.23 1.91
N LEU A 94 -8.77 8.82 2.95
CA LEU A 94 -8.88 9.41 4.30
C LEU A 94 -8.41 10.87 4.33
N ARG A 95 -7.35 11.23 3.58
CA ARG A 95 -6.91 12.63 3.48
C ARG A 95 -7.95 13.51 2.81
N VAL A 96 -8.58 13.03 1.74
CA VAL A 96 -9.67 13.75 1.06
C VAL A 96 -10.87 13.91 1.99
N ALA A 97 -11.29 12.83 2.66
CA ALA A 97 -12.42 12.88 3.59
C ALA A 97 -12.18 13.85 4.76
N LEU A 98 -10.98 13.85 5.37
CA LEU A 98 -10.61 14.81 6.40
C LEU A 98 -10.62 16.25 5.89
N ALA A 99 -10.15 16.50 4.66
CA ALA A 99 -10.18 17.84 4.07
C ALA A 99 -11.62 18.32 3.85
N THR A 100 -12.49 17.45 3.34
CA THR A 100 -13.91 17.74 3.16
C THR A 100 -14.60 18.01 4.50
N GLU A 101 -14.32 17.21 5.54
CA GLU A 101 -14.88 17.42 6.87
C GLU A 101 -14.47 18.77 7.46
N ARG A 102 -13.19 19.15 7.34
CA ARG A 102 -12.69 20.46 7.79
C ARG A 102 -13.35 21.62 7.06
N GLU A 103 -13.58 21.48 5.76
CA GLU A 103 -14.24 22.52 4.97
C GLU A 103 -15.71 22.67 5.34
N LEU A 104 -16.43 21.56 5.52
CA LEU A 104 -17.80 21.58 6.01
C LEU A 104 -17.91 22.23 7.40
N MET A 105 -16.99 21.91 8.32
CA MET A 105 -16.96 22.54 9.64
C MET A 105 -16.73 24.06 9.57
N ARG A 106 -15.89 24.55 8.64
CA ARG A 106 -15.70 25.99 8.43
C ARG A 106 -16.96 26.68 7.89
N GLN A 107 -17.67 26.03 6.97
CA GLN A 107 -18.89 26.59 6.37
C GLN A 107 -20.07 26.58 7.35
N LEU A 108 -20.08 25.62 8.29
CA LEU A 108 -21.08 25.50 9.35
C LEU A 108 -20.82 26.42 10.56
N ASP A 109 -19.71 27.16 10.59
CA ASP A 109 -19.40 28.16 11.61
C ASP A 109 -19.34 29.58 10.99
N PRO A 110 -20.50 30.25 10.75
CA PRO A 110 -20.53 31.61 10.20
C PRO A 110 -20.09 32.69 11.20
N GLY A 111 -19.66 32.31 12.41
CA GLY A 111 -19.53 33.20 13.57
C GLY A 111 -18.17 33.85 13.77
N HIS A 112 -17.09 33.39 13.13
CA HIS A 112 -15.77 33.99 13.33
C HIS A 112 -15.53 35.17 12.38
N ARG A 113 -16.16 36.32 12.68
CA ARG A 113 -15.67 37.61 12.17
C ARG A 113 -14.36 37.94 12.89
N PRO A 114 -13.23 38.14 12.19
CA PRO A 114 -12.07 38.77 12.81
C PRO A 114 -12.42 40.23 13.08
N HIS A 115 -12.29 40.65 14.34
CA HIS A 115 -12.18 42.06 14.73
C HIS A 115 -10.70 42.44 14.70
#